data_AF-A0A925VRT5-F1
#
_entry.id   AF-A0A925VRT5-F1
#
_cell.length_a   1.000
_cell.length_b   1.000
_cell.length_c   1.000
_cell.angle_alpha   90.00
_cell.angle_beta   90.00
_cell.angle_gamma   90.00
#
_symmetry.space_group_name_H-M   'P 1'
#
loop_
_entity.id
_entity.type
_entity.pdbx_description
1 polymer ?
#
loop_
_entity_poly.entity_id
_entity_poly.type
_entity_poly.pdbx_seq_one_letter_code
_entity_poly.pdbx_strand_id
1 'polypeptide(L)'
;MANGFFNVPIPINEPVKGYAPGSKERLELQQQLKSLRGLELDIPMYIGGREVRTSQTQRISPPHDHQRTIGHFHAGDASHVTLAIEAALAARPAWAEMPWEHRAAIFLKAADLLAGPY
;
A
#
# COMPACT_ATOMS: atom_id res chain seq x y z
N MET A 1 2.47 27.33 -16.27
CA MET A 1 1.19 27.23 -15.54
C MET A 1 0.12 26.88 -16.54
N ALA A 2 -0.65 25.82 -16.29
CA ALA A 2 -1.81 25.50 -17.12
C ALA A 2 -2.93 26.49 -16.78
N ASN A 3 -3.50 27.16 -17.79
CA ASN A 3 -4.60 28.09 -17.60
C ASN A 3 -5.92 27.32 -17.73
N GLY A 4 -6.50 26.87 -16.61
CA GLY A 4 -7.77 26.14 -16.60
C GLY A 4 -8.35 25.96 -15.19
N PHE A 5 -9.67 25.79 -15.12
CA PHE A 5 -10.35 25.33 -13.91
C PHE A 5 -10.36 23.80 -13.90
N PHE A 6 -9.61 23.18 -13.01
CA PHE A 6 -9.56 21.73 -12.85
C PHE A 6 -10.62 21.28 -11.84
N ASN A 7 -11.52 20.40 -12.28
CA ASN A 7 -12.53 19.81 -11.42
C ASN A 7 -12.13 18.36 -11.11
N VAL A 8 -12.20 17.99 -9.82
CA VAL A 8 -12.09 16.59 -9.41
C VAL A 8 -13.43 15.87 -9.61
N PRO A 9 -13.44 14.54 -9.84
CA PRO A 9 -14.67 13.76 -9.84
C PRO A 9 -15.43 13.93 -8.53
N ILE A 10 -16.76 13.92 -8.59
CA ILE A 10 -17.61 13.96 -7.40
C ILE A 10 -17.38 12.66 -6.62
N PRO A 11 -16.95 12.72 -5.35
CA PRO A 11 -16.75 11.52 -4.56
C PRO A 11 -18.09 10.88 -4.22
N ILE A 12 -18.20 9.58 -4.48
CA ILE A 12 -19.29 8.73 -4.01
C ILE A 12 -18.71 7.62 -3.14
N ASN A 13 -19.46 7.16 -2.14
CA ASN A 13 -18.99 6.05 -1.32
C ASN A 13 -18.86 4.78 -2.16
N GLU A 14 -17.74 4.07 -1.98
CA GLU A 14 -17.52 2.78 -2.64
C GLU A 14 -18.60 1.77 -2.18
N PRO A 15 -19.30 1.10 -3.12
CA PRO A 15 -20.32 0.12 -2.77
C PRO A 15 -19.74 -1.06 -1.96
N VAL A 16 -20.40 -1.41 -0.86
CA VAL A 16 -20.03 -2.59 -0.08
C VAL A 16 -20.51 -3.85 -0.80
N LYS A 17 -19.59 -4.74 -1.16
CA LYS A 17 -19.91 -6.01 -1.81
C LYS A 17 -20.57 -7.00 -0.82
N GLY A 18 -21.46 -7.84 -1.33
CA GLY A 18 -22.26 -8.77 -0.50
C GLY A 18 -21.58 -10.10 -0.18
N TYR A 19 -20.64 -10.57 -1.01
CA TYR A 19 -19.91 -11.84 -0.82
C TYR A 19 -20.83 -13.06 -0.61
N ALA A 20 -21.99 -13.05 -1.30
CA ALA A 20 -22.96 -14.14 -1.25
C ALA A 20 -22.36 -15.45 -1.78
N PRO A 21 -22.86 -16.63 -1.37
CA PRO A 21 -22.42 -17.90 -1.93
C PRO A 21 -22.48 -17.90 -3.46
N GLY A 22 -21.37 -18.29 -4.12
CA GLY A 22 -21.27 -18.33 -5.59
C GLY A 22 -21.03 -16.98 -6.28
N SER A 23 -21.03 -15.87 -5.55
CA SER A 23 -20.69 -14.55 -6.11
C SER A 23 -19.23 -14.48 -6.57
N LYS A 24 -18.96 -13.67 -7.60
CA LYS A 24 -17.62 -13.53 -8.18
C LYS A 24 -16.62 -12.99 -7.16
N GLU A 25 -16.99 -11.97 -6.39
CA GLU A 25 -16.14 -11.34 -5.38
C GLU A 25 -15.76 -12.31 -4.25
N ARG A 26 -16.64 -13.26 -3.92
CA ARG A 26 -16.35 -14.30 -2.93
C ARG A 26 -15.34 -15.30 -3.46
N LEU A 27 -15.44 -15.68 -4.73
CA LEU A 27 -14.49 -16.59 -5.37
C LEU A 27 -13.10 -15.95 -5.46
N GLU A 28 -13.02 -14.68 -5.87
CA GLU A 28 -11.76 -13.91 -5.91
C GLU A 28 -11.12 -13.81 -4.52
N LEU A 29 -11.91 -13.48 -3.49
CA LEU A 29 -11.44 -13.43 -2.11
C LEU A 29 -10.89 -14.78 -1.62
N GLN A 30 -11.62 -15.87 -1.89
CA GLN A 30 -11.19 -17.22 -1.49
C GLN A 30 -9.90 -17.65 -2.19
N GLN A 31 -9.76 -17.32 -3.48
CA GLN A 31 -8.54 -17.56 -4.24
C GLN A 31 -7.36 -16.79 -3.64
N GLN A 32 -7.54 -15.51 -3.33
CA GLN A 32 -6.48 -14.69 -2.78
C GLN A 32 -6.09 -15.10 -1.37
N LEU A 33 -7.06 -15.44 -0.51
CA LEU A 33 -6.79 -16.01 0.81
C LEU A 33 -5.99 -17.30 0.73
N LYS A 34 -6.33 -18.20 -0.19
CA LYS A 34 -5.57 -19.45 -0.41
C LYS A 34 -4.15 -19.16 -0.88
N SER A 35 -3.99 -18.22 -1.82
CA SER A 35 -2.69 -17.80 -2.34
C SER A 35 -1.80 -17.23 -1.24
N LEU A 36 -2.28 -16.19 -0.54
CA LEU A 36 -1.52 -15.51 0.52
C LEU A 36 -1.24 -16.42 1.71
N ARG A 37 -2.17 -17.32 2.07
CA ARG A 37 -1.91 -18.29 3.14
C ARG A 37 -0.77 -19.22 2.79
N GLY A 38 -0.54 -19.52 1.52
CA GLY A 38 0.53 -20.38 1.02
C GLY A 38 1.90 -19.71 0.92
N LEU A 39 1.98 -18.39 1.01
CA LEU A 39 3.20 -17.61 0.85
C LEU A 39 3.78 -17.19 2.19
N GLU A 40 5.11 -17.12 2.25
CA GLU A 40 5.84 -16.42 3.31
C GLU A 40 6.51 -15.20 2.68
N LEU A 41 5.97 -14.02 2.98
CA LEU A 41 6.45 -12.76 2.41
C LEU A 41 7.70 -12.26 3.13
N ASP A 42 8.62 -11.69 2.38
CA ASP A 42 9.78 -10.99 2.90
C ASP A 42 9.59 -9.48 2.68
N ILE A 43 9.38 -8.73 3.76
CA ILE A 43 8.88 -7.35 3.71
C ILE A 43 10.00 -6.37 4.11
N PRO A 44 10.60 -5.65 3.14
CA PRO A 44 11.61 -4.63 3.43
C PRO A 44 10.99 -3.33 3.92
N MET A 45 11.84 -2.44 4.46
CA MET A 45 11.50 -1.03 4.53
C MET A 45 11.68 -0.39 3.15
N TYR A 46 10.85 0.58 2.80
CA TYR A 46 11.07 1.43 1.62
C TYR A 46 11.45 2.83 2.06
N ILE A 47 12.71 3.22 1.84
CA ILE A 47 13.25 4.53 2.22
C ILE A 47 13.72 5.24 0.95
N GLY A 48 13.12 6.40 0.64
CA GLY A 48 13.45 7.16 -0.57
C GLY A 48 13.25 6.38 -1.88
N GLY A 49 12.28 5.44 -1.90
CA GLY A 49 12.02 4.57 -3.05
C GLY A 49 12.96 3.37 -3.20
N ARG A 50 13.83 3.10 -2.21
CA ARG A 50 14.74 1.95 -2.21
C ARG A 50 14.36 0.94 -1.14
N GLU A 51 14.52 -0.33 -1.46
CA GLU A 51 14.41 -1.41 -0.47
C GLU A 51 15.58 -1.35 0.50
N VAL A 52 15.26 -1.37 1.79
CA VAL A 52 16.23 -1.46 2.88
C VAL A 52 15.90 -2.69 3.72
N ARG A 53 16.91 -3.55 3.85
CA ARG A 53 16.82 -4.84 4.54
C ARG A 53 17.84 -4.87 5.66
N THR A 54 17.46 -5.50 6.76
CA THR A 54 18.28 -5.63 7.97
C THR A 54 18.43 -7.11 8.36
N SER A 55 19.43 -7.44 9.16
CA SER A 55 19.54 -8.78 9.74
C SER A 55 18.49 -9.05 10.83
N GLN A 56 17.88 -8.00 11.38
CA GLN A 56 16.84 -8.10 12.38
C GLN A 56 15.47 -8.25 11.72
N THR A 57 14.96 -9.47 11.63
CA THR A 57 13.64 -9.75 11.08
C THR A 57 12.65 -10.12 12.18
N GLN A 58 11.38 -9.76 11.98
CA GLN A 58 10.28 -10.08 12.87
C GLN A 58 9.21 -10.86 12.12
N ARG A 59 8.77 -11.98 12.71
CA ARG A 59 7.79 -12.89 12.12
C ARG A 59 6.39 -12.29 12.16
N ILE A 60 5.65 -12.47 11.07
CA ILE A 60 4.24 -12.12 10.92
C ILE A 60 3.41 -13.41 10.88
N SER A 61 2.38 -13.46 11.72
CA SER A 61 1.39 -14.54 11.74
C SER A 61 -0.04 -13.99 11.79
N PRO A 62 -1.02 -14.72 11.23
CA PRO A 62 -2.43 -14.36 11.39
C PRO A 62 -2.85 -14.42 12.87
N PRO A 63 -3.61 -13.44 13.39
CA PRO A 63 -4.09 -13.46 14.77
C PRO A 63 -5.06 -14.60 15.12
N HIS A 64 -5.60 -15.32 14.13
CA HIS A 64 -6.47 -16.48 14.36
C HIS A 64 -5.74 -17.82 14.16
N ASP A 65 -4.49 -17.80 13.68
CA ASP A 65 -3.66 -18.98 13.41
C ASP A 65 -2.20 -18.62 13.70
N HIS A 66 -1.89 -18.44 14.98
CA HIS A 66 -0.58 -17.95 15.41
C HIS A 66 0.57 -18.90 15.05
N GLN A 67 0.31 -20.17 14.74
CA GLN A 67 1.37 -21.11 14.38
C GLN A 67 1.84 -20.89 12.93
N ARG A 68 0.95 -20.44 12.04
CA ARG A 68 1.27 -20.16 10.64
C ARG A 68 2.14 -18.90 10.50
N THR A 69 3.28 -19.05 9.82
CA THR A 69 4.04 -17.91 9.30
C THR A 69 3.43 -17.46 7.98
N ILE A 70 3.23 -16.16 7.80
CA ILE A 70 2.85 -15.56 6.50
C ILE A 70 3.90 -14.57 5.99
N GLY A 71 4.93 -14.30 6.79
CA GLY A 71 6.08 -13.52 6.35
C GLY A 71 6.96 -13.06 7.49
N HIS A 72 7.97 -12.30 7.13
CA HIS A 72 8.87 -11.59 8.03
C HIS A 72 9.03 -10.15 7.52
N PHE A 73 9.10 -9.19 8.44
CA PHE A 73 9.50 -7.82 8.08
C PHE A 73 10.87 -7.49 8.66
N HIS A 74 11.60 -6.63 7.95
CA HIS A 74 12.88 -6.11 8.42
C HIS A 74 12.67 -4.97 9.40
N ALA A 75 13.07 -5.17 10.66
CA ALA A 75 13.03 -4.14 11.69
C ALA A 75 14.20 -3.16 11.50
N GLY A 76 13.87 -1.87 11.45
CA GLY A 76 14.85 -0.79 11.41
C GLY A 76 15.29 -0.34 12.81
N ASP A 77 16.42 0.34 12.85
CA ASP A 77 16.95 1.04 14.02
C ASP A 77 16.88 2.57 13.84
N ALA A 78 17.45 3.32 14.79
CA ALA A 78 17.47 4.78 14.74
C ALA A 78 18.12 5.35 13.46
N SER A 79 19.12 4.67 12.89
CA SER A 79 19.77 5.14 11.65
C SER A 79 18.81 5.09 10.47
N HIS A 80 17.96 4.06 10.39
CA HIS A 80 16.93 3.92 9.36
C HIS A 80 15.86 5.01 9.48
N VAL A 81 15.51 5.40 10.72
CA VAL A 81 14.59 6.52 10.96
C VAL A 81 15.18 7.82 10.44
N THR A 82 16.45 8.11 10.74
CA THR A 82 17.14 9.29 10.20
C THR A 82 17.17 9.30 8.68
N LEU A 83 17.51 8.16 8.04
CA LEU A 83 17.48 8.03 6.58
C LEU A 83 16.07 8.30 6.00
N ALA A 84 15.02 7.82 6.66
CA ALA A 84 13.64 8.07 6.24
C ALA A 84 13.25 9.56 6.35
N ILE A 85 13.68 10.23 7.43
CA ILE A 85 13.47 11.67 7.62
C ILE A 85 14.19 12.46 6.52
N GLU A 86 15.46 12.18 6.27
CA GLU A 86 16.25 12.85 5.25
C GLU A 86 15.66 12.65 3.86
N ALA A 87 15.25 11.41 3.52
CA ALA A 87 14.60 11.12 2.25
C ALA A 87 13.27 11.87 2.08
N ALA A 88 12.46 11.96 3.14
CA ALA A 88 11.20 12.71 3.12
C ALA A 88 11.45 14.22 2.96
N LEU A 89 12.43 14.78 3.68
CA LEU A 89 12.81 16.19 3.57
C LEU A 89 13.37 16.54 2.18
N ALA A 90 14.15 15.63 1.58
CA ALA A 90 14.68 15.79 0.23
C ALA A 90 13.58 15.75 -0.84
N ALA A 91 12.56 14.91 -0.67
CA ALA A 91 11.43 14.82 -1.60
C ALA A 91 10.42 15.98 -1.45
N ARG A 92 10.40 16.64 -0.28
CA ARG A 92 9.40 17.66 0.08
C ARG A 92 9.27 18.80 -0.94
N PRO A 93 10.36 19.45 -1.43
CA PRO A 93 10.23 20.59 -2.34
C PRO A 93 9.52 20.20 -3.64
N ALA A 94 9.97 19.11 -4.29
CA ALA A 94 9.37 18.63 -5.54
C ALA A 94 7.91 18.22 -5.35
N TRP A 95 7.57 17.55 -4.24
CA TRP A 95 6.19 17.20 -3.93
C TRP A 95 5.32 18.44 -3.65
N ALA A 96 5.86 19.44 -2.97
CA ALA A 96 5.12 20.67 -2.64
C ALA A 96 4.90 21.56 -3.88
N GLU A 97 5.85 21.59 -4.80
CA GLU A 97 5.78 22.32 -6.08
C GLU A 97 4.88 21.63 -7.11
N MET A 98 4.59 20.35 -6.93
CA MET A 98 3.68 19.62 -7.81
C MET A 98 2.28 20.27 -7.79
N PRO A 99 1.70 20.59 -8.97
CA PRO A 99 0.33 21.08 -9.06
C PRO A 99 -0.65 20.17 -8.32
N TRP A 100 -1.62 20.76 -7.64
CA TRP A 100 -2.49 20.04 -6.71
C TRP A 100 -3.29 18.94 -7.43
N GLU A 101 -3.67 19.17 -8.68
CA GLU A 101 -4.41 18.24 -9.54
C GLU A 101 -3.59 16.98 -9.86
N HIS A 102 -2.27 17.12 -10.03
CA HIS A 102 -1.38 15.98 -10.24
C HIS A 102 -1.20 15.17 -8.95
N ARG A 103 -1.13 15.84 -7.80
CA ARG A 103 -1.13 15.15 -6.50
C ARG A 103 -2.43 14.40 -6.27
N ALA A 104 -3.57 15.03 -6.56
CA ALA A 104 -4.89 14.39 -6.47
C ALA A 104 -5.01 13.17 -7.39
N ALA A 105 -4.48 13.25 -8.62
CA ALA A 105 -4.51 12.16 -9.58
C ALA A 105 -3.82 10.88 -9.07
N ILE A 106 -2.75 11.00 -8.27
CA ILE A 106 -2.08 9.84 -7.66
C ILE A 106 -3.04 9.10 -6.72
N PHE A 107 -3.77 9.82 -5.88
CA PHE A 107 -4.73 9.22 -4.94
C PHE A 107 -5.98 8.69 -5.65
N LEU A 108 -6.49 9.39 -6.67
CA LEU A 108 -7.61 8.92 -7.48
C LEU A 108 -7.24 7.62 -8.20
N LYS A 109 -6.03 7.54 -8.76
CA LYS A 109 -5.55 6.31 -9.39
C LYS A 109 -5.38 5.17 -8.38
N ALA A 110 -4.90 5.47 -7.17
CA ALA A 110 -4.80 4.48 -6.10
C ALA A 110 -6.18 3.96 -5.65
N ALA A 111 -7.18 4.84 -5.58
CA ALA A 111 -8.56 4.48 -5.26
C ALA A 111 -9.15 3.54 -6.34
N ASP A 112 -8.97 3.87 -7.62
CA ASP A 112 -9.41 3.01 -8.72
C ASP A 112 -8.75 1.63 -8.62
N LEU A 113 -7.42 1.59 -8.45
CA LEU A 113 -6.69 0.32 -8.33
C LEU A 113 -7.20 -0.54 -7.16
N LEU A 114 -7.57 0.09 -6.04
CA LEU A 114 -8.11 -0.59 -4.86
C LEU A 114 -9.57 -1.07 -5.05
N ALA A 115 -10.40 -0.32 -5.79
CA ALA A 115 -11.76 -0.75 -6.14
C ALA A 115 -11.76 -1.94 -7.14
N GLY A 116 -10.75 -1.96 -8.01
CA GLY A 116 -10.40 -3.03 -8.94
C GLY A 116 -9.44 -2.50 -10.02
N PRO A 117 -8.42 -3.25 -10.45
CA PRO A 117 -8.49 -4.70 -10.67
C PRO A 117 -7.63 -5.54 -9.70
N TYR A 118 -7.04 -4.93 -8.67
CA TYR A 118 -6.24 -5.64 -7.67
C TYR A 118 -7.11 -6.42 -6.67
#